data_AF-A0A139HSX2-F1
#
_entry.id   AF-A0A139HSX2-F1
#
_cell.length_a   1.000
_cell.length_b   1.000
_cell.length_c   1.000
_cell.angle_alpha   90.00
_cell.angle_beta   90.00
_cell.angle_gamma   90.00
#
_symmetry.space_group_name_H-M   'P 1'
#
loop_
_entity.id
_entity.type
_entity.pdbx_description
1 polymer ?
#
loop_
_entity_poly.entity_id
_entity_poly.type
_entity_poly.pdbx_seq_one_letter_code
_entity_poly.pdbx_strand_id
1 'polypeptide(L)'
;MTIYLSMQRVRFSSPAAYDNFKVLFADTHRHLVQLPGFLHLSWWEHPDDKSRDDEFSMWTSRGALCEWHKDTYHKHCKAWASKVSWDLKALQEAIVTNFELAGTRRLRVCPVCDHLQDKKYDLAMEQEVVREQCPQCLFHCPVLEETPSSFAVFDVPSASVKSKEAVDENGGA
;
A
#
# COMPACT_ATOMS: atom_id res chain seq x y z
N MET A 1 4.92 -13.65 -1.27
CA MET A 1 3.67 -12.92 -1.04
C MET A 1 3.44 -12.05 -2.25
N THR A 2 2.22 -12.00 -2.77
CA THR A 2 1.87 -11.14 -3.90
C THR A 2 1.28 -9.85 -3.34
N ILE A 3 1.69 -8.70 -3.87
CA ILE A 3 1.09 -7.40 -3.53
C ILE A 3 0.23 -6.96 -4.70
N TYR A 4 -1.01 -6.59 -4.42
CA TYR A 4 -1.91 -6.01 -5.40
C TYR A 4 -1.92 -4.50 -5.23
N LEU A 5 -1.64 -3.79 -6.32
CA LEU A 5 -1.53 -2.35 -6.36
C LEU A 5 -2.74 -1.79 -7.10
N SER A 6 -3.35 -0.73 -6.56
CA SER A 6 -4.40 0.05 -7.20
C SER A 6 -3.96 1.51 -7.22
N MET A 7 -3.75 2.05 -8.41
CA MET A 7 -3.37 3.45 -8.60
C MET A 7 -4.55 4.21 -9.18
N GLN A 8 -4.86 5.37 -8.60
CA GLN A 8 -5.88 6.28 -9.11
C GLN A 8 -5.25 7.63 -9.40
N ARG A 9 -5.72 8.29 -10.46
CA ARG A 9 -5.42 9.69 -10.73
C ARG A 9 -6.64 10.53 -10.42
N VAL A 10 -6.46 11.71 -9.85
CA VAL A 10 -7.55 12.63 -9.51
C VAL A 10 -7.18 14.05 -9.95
N ARG A 11 -8.19 14.81 -10.37
CA ARG A 11 -8.11 16.24 -10.59
C ARG A 11 -9.24 16.92 -9.81
N PHE A 12 -8.94 18.08 -9.24
CA PHE A 12 -9.93 18.89 -8.53
C PHE A 12 -10.27 20.12 -9.35
N SER A 13 -11.52 20.59 -9.28
CA SER A 13 -11.94 21.82 -9.95
C SER A 13 -11.35 23.08 -9.32
N SER A 14 -10.90 23.01 -8.07
CA SER A 14 -10.35 24.14 -7.34
C SER A 14 -9.48 23.69 -6.15
N PRO A 15 -8.59 24.54 -5.65
CA PRO A 15 -7.83 24.27 -4.43
C PRO A 15 -8.71 23.99 -3.20
N ALA A 16 -9.84 24.70 -3.08
CA ALA A 16 -10.79 24.49 -1.99
C ALA A 16 -11.45 23.09 -2.03
N ALA A 17 -11.67 22.53 -3.22
CA ALA A 17 -12.15 21.16 -3.36
C ALA A 17 -11.11 20.15 -2.86
N TYR A 18 -9.82 20.41 -3.11
CA TYR A 18 -8.73 19.58 -2.60
C TYR A 18 -8.59 19.67 -1.07
N ASP A 19 -8.69 20.86 -0.47
CA ASP A 19 -8.65 21.03 0.98
C ASP A 19 -9.79 20.28 1.69
N ASN A 20 -10.99 20.32 1.12
CA ASN A 20 -12.13 19.54 1.61
C ASN A 20 -11.91 18.03 1.44
N PHE A 21 -11.30 17.61 0.33
CA PHE A 21 -10.96 16.20 0.10
C PHE A 21 -9.96 15.66 1.12
N LYS A 22 -8.96 16.45 1.54
CA LYS A 22 -7.98 16.02 2.56
C LYS A 22 -8.63 15.56 3.87
N VAL A 23 -9.73 16.22 4.28
CA VAL A 23 -10.48 15.83 5.48
C VAL A 23 -11.15 14.47 5.29
N LEU A 24 -11.80 14.24 4.14
CA LEU A 24 -12.41 12.97 3.79
C LEU A 24 -11.37 11.84 3.66
N PHE A 25 -10.23 12.15 3.04
CA PHE A 25 -9.14 11.21 2.83
C PHE A 25 -8.50 10.77 4.14
N ALA A 26 -8.30 11.71 5.08
CA ALA A 26 -7.79 11.41 6.42
C ALA A 26 -8.72 10.45 7.18
N ASP A 27 -10.03 10.60 7.04
CA ASP A 27 -11.00 9.68 7.66
C ASP A 27 -11.08 8.32 6.94
N THR A 28 -10.93 8.33 5.61
CA THR A 28 -10.84 7.11 4.79
C THR A 28 -9.64 6.27 5.19
N HIS A 29 -8.49 6.90 5.45
CA HIS A 29 -7.31 6.21 5.95
C HIS A 29 -7.59 5.50 7.30
N ARG A 30 -8.32 6.13 8.23
CA ARG A 30 -8.68 5.50 9.52
C ARG A 30 -9.56 4.26 9.36
N HIS A 31 -10.41 4.23 8.34
CA HIS A 31 -11.22 3.05 8.01
C HIS A 31 -10.37 1.97 7.34
N LEU A 32 -9.52 2.34 6.40
CA LEU A 32 -8.68 1.43 5.63
C LEU A 32 -7.72 0.61 6.51
N VAL A 33 -7.07 1.24 7.50
CA VAL A 33 -6.16 0.54 8.42
C VAL A 33 -6.82 -0.55 9.26
N GLN A 34 -8.15 -0.58 9.31
CA GLN A 34 -8.91 -1.62 10.02
C GLN A 34 -9.29 -2.79 9.11
N LEU A 35 -9.08 -2.67 7.78
CA LEU A 35 -9.53 -3.67 6.82
C LEU A 35 -8.51 -4.80 6.67
N PRO A 36 -8.96 -6.07 6.75
CA PRO A 36 -8.10 -7.20 6.47
C PRO A 36 -7.51 -7.12 5.06
N GLY A 37 -6.18 -7.17 4.96
CA GLY A 37 -5.47 -7.18 3.70
C GLY A 37 -5.20 -5.81 3.08
N PHE A 38 -5.59 -4.71 3.73
CA PHE A 38 -5.03 -3.40 3.43
C PHE A 38 -3.59 -3.32 3.93
N LEU A 39 -2.67 -2.77 3.12
CA LEU A 39 -1.26 -2.63 3.48
C LEU A 39 -0.83 -1.16 3.54
N HIS A 40 -1.25 -0.35 2.56
CA HIS A 40 -0.81 1.04 2.47
C HIS A 40 -1.73 1.86 1.57
N LEU A 41 -1.80 3.16 1.83
CA LEU A 41 -2.39 4.16 0.97
C LEU A 41 -1.48 5.39 0.97
N SER A 42 -1.11 5.85 -0.21
CA SER A 42 -0.37 7.08 -0.40
C SER A 42 -1.11 8.01 -1.35
N TRP A 43 -0.86 9.30 -1.17
CA TRP A 43 -1.41 10.39 -1.95
C TRP A 43 -0.34 11.45 -2.18
N TRP A 44 -0.20 11.94 -3.41
CA TRP A 44 0.76 13.00 -3.73
C TRP A 44 0.31 13.84 -4.92
N GLU A 45 0.79 15.08 -4.96
CA GLU A 45 0.65 15.97 -6.11
C GLU A 45 1.68 15.58 -7.19
N HIS A 46 1.28 15.51 -8.45
CA HIS A 46 2.19 15.15 -9.54
C HIS A 46 3.31 16.20 -9.67
N PRO A 47 4.59 15.79 -9.82
CA PRO A 47 5.72 16.73 -9.85
C PRO A 47 5.63 17.72 -11.02
N ASP A 48 5.22 17.23 -12.19
CA ASP A 48 5.19 18.03 -13.43
C ASP A 48 3.81 18.64 -13.76
N ASP A 49 2.73 18.22 -13.10
CA ASP A 49 1.36 18.74 -13.35
C ASP A 49 0.64 18.98 -12.03
N LYS A 50 0.72 20.23 -11.56
CA LYS A 50 0.11 20.69 -10.30
C LYS A 50 -1.42 20.66 -10.27
N SER A 51 -2.07 20.37 -11.40
CA SER A 51 -3.51 20.13 -11.45
C SER A 51 -3.90 18.67 -11.19
N ARG A 52 -2.90 17.78 -11.04
CA ARG A 52 -3.08 16.34 -10.85
C ARG A 52 -2.57 15.91 -9.50
N ASP A 53 -3.38 15.10 -8.87
CA ASP A 53 -3.01 14.30 -7.72
C ASP A 53 -3.07 12.83 -8.11
N ASP A 54 -2.17 12.03 -7.57
CA ASP A 54 -2.17 10.59 -7.74
C ASP A 54 -2.30 9.92 -6.35
N GLU A 55 -3.02 8.81 -6.35
CA GLU A 55 -3.25 7.93 -5.21
C GLU A 55 -2.70 6.55 -5.58
N PHE A 56 -2.04 5.86 -4.65
CA PHE A 56 -1.84 4.43 -4.78
C PHE A 56 -2.16 3.72 -3.47
N SER A 57 -2.76 2.54 -3.58
CA SER A 57 -3.01 1.65 -2.46
C SER A 57 -2.42 0.26 -2.71
N MET A 58 -1.96 -0.37 -1.64
CA MET A 58 -1.37 -1.70 -1.64
C MET A 58 -2.25 -2.64 -0.82
N TRP A 59 -2.43 -3.85 -1.35
CA TRP A 59 -3.31 -4.87 -0.79
C TRP A 59 -2.63 -6.23 -0.83
N THR A 60 -2.95 -7.10 0.12
CA THR A 60 -2.44 -8.48 0.16
C THR A 60 -3.01 -9.35 -0.95
N SER A 61 -4.14 -8.96 -1.55
CA SER A 61 -4.79 -9.67 -2.65
C SER A 61 -5.73 -8.78 -3.44
N ARG A 62 -6.04 -9.21 -4.67
CA ARG A 62 -7.11 -8.61 -5.48
C ARG A 62 -8.48 -8.69 -4.78
N GLY A 63 -8.72 -9.75 -4.00
CA GLY A 63 -9.97 -9.95 -3.26
C GLY A 63 -10.19 -8.84 -2.23
N ALA A 64 -9.18 -8.52 -1.42
CA ALA A 64 -9.25 -7.46 -0.42
C ALA A 64 -9.56 -6.09 -1.05
N LEU A 65 -8.89 -5.74 -2.16
CA LEU A 65 -9.21 -4.52 -2.91
C LEU A 65 -10.65 -4.53 -3.45
N CYS A 66 -11.09 -5.65 -4.04
CA CYS A 66 -12.44 -5.76 -4.59
C CYS A 66 -13.52 -5.58 -3.51
N GLU A 67 -13.30 -6.09 -2.30
CA GLU A 67 -14.21 -5.87 -1.18
C GLU A 67 -14.21 -4.40 -0.75
N TRP A 68 -13.05 -3.74 -0.69
CA TRP A 68 -13.01 -2.29 -0.47
C TRP A 68 -13.78 -1.51 -1.54
N HIS A 69 -13.70 -1.90 -2.81
CA HIS A 69 -14.48 -1.26 -3.88
C HIS A 69 -16.00 -1.48 -3.77
N LYS A 70 -16.45 -2.50 -3.01
CA LYS A 70 -17.87 -2.74 -2.74
C LYS A 70 -18.34 -2.11 -1.43
N ASP A 71 -17.40 -1.72 -0.55
CA ASP A 71 -17.68 -1.18 0.77
C ASP A 71 -18.62 0.04 0.73
N THR A 72 -19.53 0.09 1.69
CA THR A 72 -20.56 1.14 1.76
C THR A 72 -19.96 2.48 2.12
N TYR A 73 -19.00 2.51 3.05
CA TYR A 73 -18.33 3.74 3.43
C TYR A 73 -17.52 4.30 2.24
N HIS A 74 -16.75 3.45 1.54
CA HIS A 74 -16.03 3.86 0.33
C HIS A 74 -16.98 4.43 -0.76
N LYS A 75 -18.14 3.80 -0.98
CA LYS A 75 -19.17 4.34 -1.88
C LYS A 75 -19.68 5.69 -1.43
N HIS A 76 -19.87 5.91 -0.13
CA HIS A 76 -20.25 7.20 0.42
C HIS A 76 -19.15 8.25 0.22
N CYS A 77 -17.88 7.91 0.43
CA CYS A 77 -16.76 8.81 0.16
C CYS A 77 -16.73 9.24 -1.31
N LYS A 78 -16.85 8.29 -2.25
CA LYS A 78 -16.93 8.60 -3.69
C LYS A 78 -18.16 9.42 -4.05
N ALA A 79 -19.32 9.09 -3.47
CA ALA A 79 -20.53 9.86 -3.67
C ALA A 79 -20.42 11.28 -3.13
N TRP A 80 -19.76 11.48 -1.99
CA TRP A 80 -19.52 12.80 -1.42
C TRP A 80 -18.55 13.60 -2.30
N ALA A 81 -17.41 13.00 -2.68
CA ALA A 81 -16.41 13.64 -3.53
C ALA A 81 -16.99 14.08 -4.89
N SER A 82 -17.98 13.33 -5.41
CA SER A 82 -18.67 13.66 -6.67
C SER A 82 -19.88 14.59 -6.53
N LYS A 83 -20.48 14.74 -5.33
CA LYS A 83 -21.75 15.47 -5.15
C LYS A 83 -21.64 16.81 -4.41
N VAL A 84 -20.57 17.07 -3.67
CA VAL A 84 -20.50 18.30 -2.88
C VAL A 84 -20.18 19.51 -3.77
N SER A 85 -21.27 20.23 -4.08
CA SER A 85 -21.39 21.62 -4.50
C SER A 85 -21.29 21.95 -6.00
N TRP A 86 -22.29 22.70 -6.48
CA TRP A 86 -22.44 23.21 -7.85
C TRP A 86 -21.26 24.06 -8.33
N ASP A 87 -20.42 24.58 -7.41
CA ASP A 87 -19.24 25.41 -7.69
C ASP A 87 -17.91 24.71 -7.34
N LEU A 88 -17.94 23.47 -6.82
CA LEU A 88 -16.77 22.72 -6.33
C LEU A 88 -16.76 21.27 -6.83
N LYS A 89 -17.18 21.05 -8.07
CA LYS A 89 -17.18 19.72 -8.70
C LYS A 89 -15.74 19.22 -8.88
N ALA A 90 -15.22 18.40 -7.97
CA ALA A 90 -14.02 17.63 -8.28
C ALA A 90 -14.28 16.85 -9.58
N LEU A 91 -13.60 17.24 -10.68
CA LEU A 91 -13.65 16.50 -11.93
C LEU A 91 -12.78 15.26 -11.70
N GLN A 92 -13.32 14.29 -10.95
CA GLN A 92 -12.61 13.10 -10.55
C GLN A 92 -12.52 12.14 -11.74
N GLU A 93 -11.59 12.43 -12.66
CA GLU A 93 -11.18 11.52 -13.71
C GLU A 93 -10.29 10.43 -13.13
N ALA A 94 -10.92 9.43 -12.50
CA ALA A 94 -10.23 8.28 -11.93
C ALA A 94 -9.77 7.32 -13.01
N ILE A 95 -8.51 7.42 -13.42
CA ILE A 95 -7.83 6.35 -14.17
C ILE A 95 -7.33 5.34 -13.15
N VAL A 96 -8.05 4.23 -13.00
CA VAL A 96 -7.65 3.14 -12.10
C VAL A 96 -6.80 2.13 -12.85
N THR A 97 -5.54 2.01 -12.49
CA THR A 97 -4.66 0.97 -13.03
C THR A 97 -4.26 0.02 -11.92
N ASN A 98 -4.54 -1.27 -12.12
CA ASN A 98 -4.24 -2.29 -11.12
C ASN A 98 -3.15 -3.22 -11.63
N PHE A 99 -2.18 -3.52 -10.77
CA PHE A 99 -1.07 -4.43 -11.09
C PHE A 99 -0.90 -5.43 -9.97
N GLU A 100 -0.51 -6.65 -10.34
CA GLU A 100 -0.12 -7.68 -9.42
C GLU A 100 1.42 -7.75 -9.40
N LEU A 101 2.04 -7.45 -8.27
CA LEU A 101 3.46 -7.68 -8.08
C LEU A 101 3.68 -9.18 -7.85
N ALA A 102 3.92 -9.90 -8.95
CA ALA A 102 4.21 -11.33 -8.94
C ALA A 102 5.69 -11.58 -9.27
N GLY A 103 6.30 -12.55 -8.58
CA GLY A 103 7.67 -13.00 -8.90
C GLY A 103 8.78 -12.04 -8.49
N THR A 104 8.59 -11.22 -7.44
CA THR A 104 9.61 -10.26 -6.97
C THR A 104 10.92 -10.95 -6.61
N ARG A 105 12.00 -10.53 -7.28
CA ARG A 105 13.37 -11.03 -7.08
C ARG A 105 14.25 -9.86 -6.66
N ARG A 106 15.16 -10.11 -5.74
CA ARG A 106 16.21 -9.17 -5.37
C ARG A 106 17.40 -9.43 -6.27
N LEU A 107 17.69 -8.48 -7.15
CA LEU A 107 18.92 -8.44 -7.90
C LEU A 107 19.86 -7.46 -7.21
N ARG A 108 21.03 -7.93 -6.80
CA ARG A 108 22.05 -7.10 -6.17
C ARG A 108 23.38 -7.34 -6.85
N VAL A 109 23.96 -6.28 -7.40
CA VAL A 109 25.30 -6.30 -7.95
C VAL A 109 26.22 -5.57 -6.97
N CYS A 110 27.29 -6.23 -6.54
CA CYS A 110 28.29 -5.59 -5.69
C CYS A 110 29.15 -4.63 -6.53
N PRO A 111 29.24 -3.33 -6.17
CA PRO A 111 30.02 -2.38 -6.95
C PRO A 111 31.55 -2.53 -6.80
N VAL A 112 32.00 -3.38 -5.86
CA VAL A 112 33.44 -3.59 -5.58
C VAL A 112 34.00 -4.80 -6.32
N CYS A 113 33.22 -5.85 -6.49
CA CYS A 113 33.68 -7.13 -7.05
C CYS A 113 32.77 -7.72 -8.11
N ASP A 114 31.75 -6.97 -8.56
CA ASP A 114 30.76 -7.35 -9.56
C ASP A 114 29.96 -8.63 -9.28
N HIS A 115 30.02 -9.13 -8.04
CA HIS A 115 29.26 -10.30 -7.63
C HIS A 115 27.75 -10.03 -7.72
N LEU A 116 27.05 -10.79 -8.57
CA LEU A 116 25.61 -10.77 -8.71
C LEU A 116 24.96 -11.75 -7.74
N GLN A 117 24.03 -11.23 -6.93
CA GLN A 117 23.10 -12.03 -6.16
C GLN A 117 21.71 -11.92 -6.77
N ASP A 118 21.12 -13.08 -7.04
CA ASP A 118 19.73 -13.20 -7.44
C ASP A 118 19.01 -14.09 -6.44
N LYS A 119 18.16 -13.48 -5.61
CA LYS A 119 17.43 -14.16 -4.54
C LYS A 119 15.96 -13.84 -4.61
N LYS A 120 15.14 -14.70 -4.01
CA LYS A 120 13.73 -14.35 -3.74
C LYS A 120 13.71 -13.11 -2.83
N TYR A 121 12.90 -12.10 -3.19
CA TYR A 121 12.74 -10.93 -2.33
C TYR A 121 11.67 -11.21 -1.28
N ASP A 122 12.04 -11.17 0.00
CA ASP A 122 11.09 -11.23 1.09
C ASP A 122 10.77 -9.82 1.59
N LEU A 123 9.61 -9.32 1.16
CA LEU A 123 9.09 -8.02 1.54
C LEU A 123 8.90 -7.88 3.06
N ALA A 124 8.62 -8.97 3.79
CA ALA A 124 8.42 -8.92 5.24
C ALA A 124 9.72 -8.64 6.01
N MET A 125 10.87 -8.81 5.36
CA MET A 125 12.19 -8.62 5.94
C MET A 125 13.01 -7.55 5.19
N GLU A 126 12.36 -6.66 4.43
CA GLU A 126 13.02 -5.68 3.57
C GLU A 126 14.19 -4.96 4.26
N GLN A 127 13.98 -4.45 5.47
CA GLN A 127 15.00 -3.71 6.23
C GLN A 127 16.22 -4.57 6.59
N GLU A 128 16.01 -5.85 6.91
CA GLU A 128 17.10 -6.79 7.22
C GLU A 128 17.83 -7.22 5.95
N VAL A 129 17.07 -7.52 4.90
CA VAL A 129 17.56 -7.91 3.59
C VAL A 129 18.46 -6.80 3.02
N VAL A 130 18.04 -5.54 3.11
CA VAL A 130 18.80 -4.36 2.63
C VAL A 130 20.16 -4.24 3.32
N ARG A 131 20.27 -4.63 4.60
CA ARG A 131 21.51 -4.56 5.40
C ARG A 131 22.51 -5.69 5.14
N GLU A 132 22.13 -6.77 4.43
CA GLU A 132 23.06 -7.87 4.09
C GLU A 132 24.37 -7.33 3.48
N GLN A 133 25.51 -7.97 3.76
CA GLN A 133 26.79 -7.63 3.13
C GLN A 133 27.00 -8.44 1.83
N CYS A 134 27.90 -7.96 0.97
CA CYS A 134 28.41 -8.81 -0.10
C CYS A 134 29.14 -10.03 0.49
N PRO A 135 28.78 -11.27 0.13
CA PRO A 135 29.40 -12.48 0.69
C PRO A 135 30.82 -12.68 0.17
N GLN A 136 31.20 -12.03 -0.93
CA GLN A 136 32.50 -12.19 -1.57
C GLN A 136 33.55 -11.21 -1.02
N CYS A 137 33.17 -9.94 -0.81
CA CYS A 137 34.12 -8.89 -0.38
C CYS A 137 33.71 -8.15 0.90
N LEU A 138 32.60 -8.55 1.55
CA LEU A 138 32.06 -7.97 2.79
C LEU A 138 31.65 -6.48 2.69
N PHE A 139 31.56 -5.94 1.47
CA PHE A 139 31.07 -4.58 1.24
C PHE A 139 29.63 -4.41 1.75
N HIS A 140 29.41 -3.35 2.55
CA HIS A 140 28.08 -2.88 2.91
C HIS A 140 27.56 -1.94 1.83
N CYS A 141 26.41 -2.25 1.24
CA CYS A 141 25.74 -1.27 0.40
C CYS A 141 25.25 -0.11 1.28
N PRO A 142 25.46 1.15 0.87
CA PRO A 142 24.83 2.29 1.52
C PRO A 142 23.32 2.10 1.52
N VAL A 143 22.71 2.26 2.68
CA VAL A 143 21.25 2.27 2.85
C VAL A 143 20.87 3.71 3.10
N LEU A 144 19.85 4.21 2.40
CA LEU A 144 19.29 5.51 2.74
C LEU A 144 18.65 5.36 4.12
N GLU A 145 19.08 6.16 5.10
CA GLU A 145 18.41 6.21 6.41
C GLU A 145 16.96 6.67 6.22
N GLU A 146 16.07 6.24 7.12
CA GLU A 146 14.66 6.66 7.09
C GLU A 146 14.60 8.20 7.11
N THR A 147 14.26 8.79 5.96
CA THR A 147 14.01 10.23 5.90
C THR A 147 12.64 10.53 6.50
N PRO A 148 12.48 11.61 7.30
CA PRO A 148 11.18 12.02 7.83
C PRO A 148 10.10 12.30 6.77
N SER A 149 10.45 12.34 5.48
CA SER A 149 9.54 12.51 4.34
C SER A 149 9.04 11.20 3.72
N SER A 150 9.51 10.03 4.19
CA SER A 150 9.16 8.72 3.65
C SER A 150 8.51 7.86 4.73
N PHE A 151 7.19 7.94 4.86
CA PHE A 151 6.41 7.17 5.83
C PHE A 151 5.89 5.87 5.19
N ALA A 152 6.78 4.89 4.98
CA ALA A 152 6.34 3.53 4.67
C ALA A 152 6.16 2.76 5.98
N VAL A 153 4.92 2.73 6.51
CA VAL A 153 4.58 1.84 7.64
C VAL A 153 4.02 0.56 7.05
N PHE A 154 4.82 -0.50 7.06
CA PHE A 154 4.35 -1.85 6.73
C PHE A 154 3.69 -2.46 7.96
N ASP A 155 2.40 -2.74 7.90
CA ASP A 155 1.78 -3.60 8.90
C ASP A 155 2.09 -5.05 8.54
N VAL A 156 3.00 -5.67 9.29
CA VAL A 156 3.32 -7.10 9.13
C VAL A 156 2.35 -7.85 10.04
N PRO A 157 1.35 -8.59 9.52
CA PRO A 157 0.45 -9.34 10.39
C PRO A 157 1.27 -10.39 11.13
N SER A 158 1.50 -10.17 12.42
CA SER A 158 2.16 -11.14 13.28
C SER A 158 1.30 -12.41 13.31
N ALA A 159 1.84 -13.52 12.80
CA ALA A 159 1.23 -14.83 12.90
C ALA A 159 1.21 -15.25 14.38
N SER A 160 0.17 -14.87 15.10
CA SER A 160 -0.11 -15.40 16.43
C SER A 160 -0.73 -16.79 16.27
N VAL A 161 0.16 -17.79 16.29
CA VAL A 161 -0.17 -19.18 16.55
C VAL A 161 -0.93 -19.27 17.88
N LYS A 162 -2.21 -19.68 17.83
CA LYS A 162 -2.83 -20.45 18.91
C LYS A 162 -3.72 -21.53 18.31
N SER A 163 -3.15 -22.72 18.23
CA SER A 163 -3.87 -23.99 18.21
C SER A 163 -4.89 -24.02 19.35
N LYS A 164 -6.17 -24.17 19.02
CA LYS A 164 -7.17 -24.63 19.99
C LYS A 164 -7.43 -26.11 19.73
N GLU A 165 -7.12 -26.88 20.77
CA GLU A 165 -7.38 -28.30 20.92
C GLU A 165 -8.84 -28.63 20.62
N ALA A 166 -9.04 -29.73 19.89
CA ALA A 166 -10.31 -30.41 19.79
C ALA A 166 -10.64 -31.02 21.16
N VAL A 167 -11.78 -30.63 21.74
CA VAL A 167 -12.40 -31.38 22.83
C VAL A 167 -13.39 -32.34 22.18
N ASP A 168 -13.05 -33.61 22.25
CA ASP A 168 -13.95 -34.76 22.08
C ASP A 168 -15.09 -34.64 23.10
N GLU A 169 -16.34 -34.58 22.64
CA GLU A 169 -17.50 -34.98 23.44
C GLU A 169 -18.18 -36.16 22.74
N ASN A 170 -17.82 -37.35 23.21
CA ASN A 170 -18.50 -38.59 22.96
C ASN A 170 -18.99 -39.12 24.33
N GLY A 171 -20.30 -39.34 24.45
CA GLY A 171 -20.96 -39.92 25.63
C GLY A 171 -22.23 -39.13 26.00
N GLY A 172 -23.46 -39.56 25.75
CA GLY A 172 -23.97 -40.93 25.69
C GLY A 172 -24.55 -41.32 27.05
N ALA A 173 -25.84 -41.03 27.27
CA ALA A 173 -26.82 -41.80 28.04
C ALA A 173 -28.17 -41.07 28.00
#